data_AF-A0A7J7BVJ5-F1
#
_entry.id   AF-A0A7J7BVJ5-F1
#
_cell.length_a   1.000
_cell.length_b   1.000
_cell.length_c   1.000
_cell.angle_alpha   90.00
_cell.angle_beta   90.00
_cell.angle_gamma   90.00
#
_symmetry.space_group_name_H-M   'P 1'
#
loop_
_entity.id
_entity.type
_entity.pdbx_description
1 polymer ?
#
loop_
_entity_poly.entity_id
_entity_poly.type
_entity_poly.pdbx_seq_one_letter_code
_entity_poly.pdbx_strand_id
1 'polypeptide(L)'
;MSTGRPKDGDLQLVAAPEKSKSLLLPPRPPASAAGSTALVEYTPVLKEEEEDLEIKLRRILENVPVRVNNTSGSSAGSGSGDFHQYRQMRRKEQDRLARMDVDYQKKKEIAEFNMRREERLKAAEERTAKKRLKRQKKRNRKKEKKTQLNAGGEEHQNEEPSEDEDDLDNNAEN
;
A
#
# COMPACT_ATOMS: atom_id res chain seq x y z
N MET A 1 -7.47 -35.23 51.44
CA MET A 1 -6.38 -34.62 52.25
C MET A 1 -5.88 -33.36 51.55
N SER A 2 -5.91 -32.24 52.27
CA SER A 2 -5.13 -30.99 52.16
C SER A 2 -4.82 -30.37 50.78
N THR A 3 -5.47 -29.24 50.51
CA THR A 3 -5.08 -28.21 49.54
C THR A 3 -3.86 -27.44 50.05
N GLY A 4 -2.72 -27.57 49.38
CA GLY A 4 -1.47 -26.86 49.71
C GLY A 4 -1.36 -25.53 48.93
N ARG A 5 -1.48 -24.42 49.66
CA ARG A 5 -1.28 -23.03 49.19
C ARG A 5 0.22 -22.79 48.90
N PRO A 6 0.63 -22.16 47.78
CA PRO A 6 2.00 -21.71 47.63
C PRO A 6 2.28 -20.53 48.57
N LYS A 7 3.41 -20.58 49.27
CA LYS A 7 3.89 -19.54 50.17
C LYS A 7 4.42 -18.37 49.33
N ASP A 8 3.98 -17.17 49.67
CA ASP A 8 4.51 -15.91 49.17
C ASP A 8 6.01 -15.84 49.50
N GLY A 9 6.85 -15.94 48.47
CA GLY A 9 8.27 -15.70 48.57
C GLY A 9 8.52 -14.20 48.50
N ASP A 10 9.08 -13.64 49.57
CA ASP A 10 9.54 -12.26 49.67
C ASP A 10 10.33 -11.83 48.42
N LEU A 11 9.72 -10.97 47.60
CA LEU A 11 10.40 -10.21 46.56
C LEU A 11 11.21 -9.10 47.24
N GLN A 12 12.44 -9.41 47.61
CA GLN A 12 13.43 -8.40 47.97
C GLN A 12 13.80 -7.59 46.70
N LEU A 13 13.20 -6.41 46.58
CA LEU A 13 13.61 -5.36 45.65
C LEU A 13 14.99 -4.83 46.08
N VAL A 14 16.05 -5.37 45.49
CA VAL A 14 17.38 -4.77 45.58
C VAL A 14 17.41 -3.52 44.69
N ALA A 15 17.54 -2.35 45.30
CA ALA A 15 17.74 -1.09 44.60
C ALA A 15 19.05 -1.14 43.81
N ALA A 16 18.97 -1.00 42.49
CA ALA A 16 20.14 -0.87 41.64
C ALA A 16 20.83 0.49 41.89
N PRO A 17 22.17 0.55 41.91
CA PRO A 17 22.88 1.80 42.12
C PRO A 17 22.67 2.76 40.94
N GLU A 18 22.33 4.00 41.28
CA GLU A 18 22.22 5.18 40.42
C GLU A 18 23.47 5.30 39.52
N LYS A 19 23.35 4.89 38.26
CA LYS A 19 24.35 5.21 37.23
C LYS A 19 24.14 6.67 36.85
N SER A 20 25.04 7.51 37.34
CA SER A 20 25.28 8.89 36.96
C SER A 20 25.23 9.07 35.43
N LYS A 21 24.06 9.47 34.93
CA LYS A 21 23.87 9.97 33.57
C LYS A 21 24.37 11.41 33.52
N SER A 22 25.66 11.60 33.25
CA SER A 22 26.15 12.88 32.70
C SER A 22 25.67 12.96 31.24
N LEU A 23 24.38 13.24 31.08
CA LEU A 23 23.84 13.73 29.82
C LEU A 23 24.52 15.07 29.56
N LEU A 24 25.40 15.14 28.55
CA LEU A 24 25.77 16.40 27.92
C LEU A 24 24.50 16.98 27.28
N LEU A 25 23.70 17.71 28.07
CA LEU A 25 22.78 18.69 27.52
C LEU A 25 23.57 19.96 27.18
N PRO A 26 23.38 20.55 25.98
CA PRO A 26 23.94 21.86 25.69
C PRO A 26 23.32 22.93 26.61
N PRO A 27 24.06 24.00 26.94
CA PRO A 27 23.61 25.02 27.89
C PRO A 27 22.35 25.74 27.37
N ARG A 28 21.40 25.94 28.28
CA ARG A 28 20.15 26.69 28.05
C ARG A 28 20.48 28.15 27.69
N PRO A 29 19.92 28.73 26.62
CA PRO A 29 20.13 30.15 26.31
C PRO A 29 19.42 31.04 27.37
N PRO A 30 19.92 32.27 27.62
CA PRO A 30 19.33 33.17 28.61
C PRO A 30 17.90 33.57 28.20
N ALA A 31 17.01 33.62 29.19
CA ALA A 31 15.61 34.00 29.00
C ALA A 31 15.50 35.45 28.51
N SER A 32 15.26 35.62 27.20
CA SER A 32 14.84 36.90 26.62
C SER A 32 13.32 36.98 26.68
N ALA A 33 12.83 38.00 27.38
CA ALA A 33 11.43 38.33 27.50
C ALA A 33 10.78 38.69 26.14
N ALA A 34 9.49 38.40 26.03
CA ALA A 34 8.52 38.84 25.01
C ALA A 34 8.67 38.28 23.57
N GLY A 35 7.74 37.38 23.20
CA GLY A 35 7.49 36.99 21.81
C GLY A 35 6.73 35.66 21.67
N SER A 36 5.43 35.74 21.36
CA SER A 36 4.54 34.71 20.79
C SER A 36 4.81 33.22 21.07
N THR A 37 4.02 32.61 21.95
CA THR A 37 3.93 31.14 22.12
C THR A 37 3.02 30.52 21.05
N ALA A 38 3.39 30.64 19.78
CA ALA A 38 2.82 29.78 18.73
C ALA A 38 3.54 28.43 18.81
N LEU A 39 2.85 27.42 19.35
CA LEU A 39 3.28 26.02 19.29
C LEU A 39 3.44 25.64 17.81
N VAL A 40 4.67 25.64 17.32
CA VAL A 40 5.03 25.02 16.04
C VAL A 40 4.89 23.52 16.28
N GLU A 41 3.81 22.93 15.76
CA GLU A 41 3.71 21.48 15.64
C GLU A 41 4.89 21.01 14.78
N TYR A 42 5.89 20.40 15.42
CA TYR A 42 6.98 19.73 14.71
C TYR A 42 6.39 18.49 14.04
N THR A 43 5.93 18.62 12.80
CA THR A 43 5.73 17.49 11.91
C THR A 43 7.11 16.96 11.53
N PRO A 44 7.52 15.76 11.97
CA PRO A 44 8.83 15.25 11.61
C PRO A 44 8.89 15.08 10.08
N VAL A 45 9.71 15.89 9.42
CA VAL A 45 10.11 15.75 8.00
C VAL A 45 10.98 14.49 7.78
N LEU A 46 11.24 13.74 8.86
CA LEU A 46 12.14 12.58 8.92
C LEU A 46 11.77 11.41 8.01
N LYS A 47 10.52 11.30 7.55
CA LYS A 47 10.09 10.15 6.74
C LYS A 47 10.73 10.10 5.35
N GLU A 48 10.89 11.26 4.70
CA GLU A 48 11.51 11.31 3.37
C GLU A 48 13.00 11.00 3.45
N GLU A 49 13.68 11.50 4.48
CA GLU A 49 15.10 11.23 4.72
C GLU A 49 15.36 9.77 5.16
N GLU A 50 14.44 9.15 5.90
CA GLU A 50 14.48 7.72 6.24
C GLU A 50 14.41 6.88 4.95
N GLU A 51 13.40 7.12 4.09
CA GLU A 51 13.23 6.39 2.83
C GLU A 51 14.49 6.48 1.94
N ASP A 52 15.14 7.64 1.88
CA ASP A 52 16.41 7.83 1.16
C ASP A 52 17.57 7.01 1.75
N LEU A 53 17.65 6.90 3.08
CA LEU A 53 18.63 6.08 3.75
C LEU A 53 18.39 4.59 3.49
N GLU A 54 17.14 4.13 3.52
CA GLU A 54 16.80 2.75 3.18
C GLU A 54 17.18 2.42 1.74
N ILE A 55 16.90 3.31 0.78
CA ILE A 55 17.26 3.14 -0.63
C ILE A 55 18.79 3.05 -0.78
N LYS A 56 19.53 3.94 -0.12
CA LYS A 56 21.00 3.94 -0.16
C LYS A 56 21.59 2.69 0.47
N LEU A 57 21.03 2.22 1.58
CA LEU A 57 21.46 0.98 2.24
C LEU A 57 21.18 -0.24 1.37
N ARG A 58 20.03 -0.34 0.72
CA ARG A 58 19.76 -1.40 -0.27
C ARG A 58 20.76 -1.37 -1.41
N ARG A 59 21.02 -0.18 -1.98
CA ARG A 59 22.01 -0.01 -3.05
C ARG A 59 23.40 -0.46 -2.62
N ILE A 60 23.81 -0.15 -1.40
CA ILE A 60 25.11 -0.59 -0.85
C ILE A 60 25.13 -2.12 -0.70
N LEU A 61 24.11 -2.71 -0.08
CA LEU A 61 24.03 -4.16 0.13
C LEU A 61 24.03 -4.96 -1.17
N GLU A 62 23.40 -4.43 -2.22
CA GLU A 62 23.29 -5.10 -3.52
C GLU A 62 24.53 -4.91 -4.41
N ASN A 63 25.13 -3.72 -4.41
CA ASN A 63 26.16 -3.37 -5.39
C ASN A 63 27.59 -3.35 -4.83
N VAL A 64 27.77 -3.33 -3.51
CA VAL A 64 29.10 -3.34 -2.90
C VAL A 64 29.49 -4.78 -2.58
N PRO A 65 30.60 -5.29 -3.14
CA PRO A 65 31.09 -6.63 -2.81
C PRO A 65 31.39 -6.77 -1.32
N VAL A 66 30.72 -7.71 -0.66
CA VAL A 66 30.98 -8.03 0.75
C VAL A 66 32.20 -8.95 0.82
N ARG A 67 33.32 -8.43 1.33
CA ARG A 67 34.50 -9.25 1.63
C ARG A 67 34.31 -9.94 2.99
N VAL A 68 34.45 -11.27 3.01
CA VAL A 68 34.45 -12.05 4.24
C VAL A 68 35.89 -12.31 4.66
N ASN A 69 36.24 -11.89 5.88
CA ASN A 69 37.62 -11.98 6.38
C ASN A 69 37.89 -13.25 7.22
N ASN A 70 36.85 -13.97 7.63
CA ASN A 70 36.93 -15.13 8.54
C ASN A 70 36.70 -16.45 7.79
N THR A 71 37.33 -16.63 6.63
CA THR A 71 37.13 -17.82 5.79
C THR A 71 38.33 -18.75 5.91
N SER A 72 38.10 -19.94 6.46
CA SER A 72 39.09 -21.03 6.47
C SER A 72 39.35 -21.57 5.06
N GLY A 73 40.51 -22.18 4.83
CA GLY A 73 40.87 -22.74 3.52
C GLY A 73 39.90 -23.84 3.05
N SER A 74 39.75 -24.03 1.74
CA SER A 74 38.75 -24.93 1.15
C SER A 74 38.90 -26.41 1.53
N SER A 75 40.10 -26.84 1.91
CA SER A 75 40.41 -28.20 2.39
C SER A 75 40.52 -28.28 3.91
N ALA A 76 40.28 -27.18 4.64
CA ALA A 76 40.29 -27.19 6.09
C ALA A 76 39.11 -28.02 6.63
N GLY A 77 39.33 -28.74 7.73
CA GLY A 77 38.28 -29.48 8.41
C GLY A 77 37.26 -28.56 9.10
N SER A 78 36.19 -29.17 9.61
CA SER A 78 35.12 -28.45 10.34
C SER A 78 35.65 -27.89 11.66
N GLY A 79 35.58 -26.57 11.83
CA GLY A 79 35.89 -25.87 13.07
C GLY A 79 34.76 -25.94 14.10
N SER A 80 35.05 -25.66 15.36
CA SER A 80 34.04 -25.61 16.43
C SER A 80 32.99 -24.49 16.24
N GLY A 81 33.32 -23.46 15.45
CA GLY A 81 32.43 -22.34 15.13
C GLY A 81 31.56 -22.55 13.88
N ASP A 82 31.87 -23.53 13.03
CA ASP A 82 31.26 -23.69 11.71
C ASP A 82 29.77 -24.02 11.81
N PHE A 83 29.40 -24.80 12.83
CA PHE A 83 28.00 -25.10 13.13
C PHE A 83 27.18 -23.82 13.40
N HIS A 84 27.71 -22.91 14.21
CA HIS A 84 27.02 -21.67 14.54
C HIS A 84 26.97 -20.71 13.36
N GLN A 85 28.00 -20.68 12.53
CA GLN A 85 28.03 -19.89 11.29
C GLN A 85 26.96 -20.40 10.30
N TYR A 86 26.89 -21.71 10.07
CA TYR A 86 25.85 -22.33 9.25
C TYR A 86 24.45 -22.04 9.78
N ARG A 87 24.23 -22.18 11.10
CA ARG A 87 22.92 -21.88 11.72
C ARG A 87 22.48 -20.45 11.47
N GLN A 88 23.39 -19.48 11.60
CA GLN A 88 23.09 -18.07 11.34
C GLN A 88 22.83 -17.81 9.87
N MET A 89 23.64 -18.36 8.96
CA MET A 89 23.46 -18.21 7.52
C MET A 89 22.15 -18.83 7.04
N ARG A 90 21.80 -20.03 7.52
CA ARG A 90 20.54 -20.68 7.19
C ARG A 90 19.34 -19.83 7.60
N ARG A 91 19.34 -19.26 8.81
CA ARG A 91 18.27 -18.36 9.26
C ARG A 91 18.16 -17.12 8.39
N LYS A 92 19.29 -16.45 8.12
CA LYS A 92 19.32 -15.28 7.23
C LYS A 92 18.74 -15.60 5.85
N GLU A 93 19.07 -16.77 5.30
CA GLU A 93 18.56 -17.20 3.99
C GLU A 93 17.07 -17.56 4.02
N GLN A 94 16.61 -18.24 5.07
CA GLN A 94 15.18 -18.51 5.26
C GLN A 94 14.37 -17.22 5.38
N ASP A 95 14.85 -16.26 6.18
CA ASP A 95 14.21 -14.95 6.32
C ASP A 95 14.19 -14.19 4.98
N ARG A 96 15.28 -14.28 4.19
CA ARG A 96 15.36 -13.69 2.86
C ARG A 96 14.31 -14.26 1.90
N LEU A 97 14.19 -15.59 1.86
CA LEU A 97 13.20 -16.28 1.03
C LEU A 97 11.77 -15.94 1.47
N ALA A 98 11.49 -15.98 2.78
CA ALA A 98 10.18 -15.64 3.32
C ALA A 98 9.76 -14.19 2.97
N ARG A 99 10.67 -13.22 3.03
CA ARG A 99 10.40 -11.83 2.63
C ARG A 99 10.08 -11.72 1.14
N MET A 100 10.84 -12.43 0.30
CA MET A 100 10.61 -12.46 -1.14
C MET A 100 9.23 -13.04 -1.49
N ASP A 101 8.83 -14.13 -0.83
CA ASP A 101 7.53 -14.77 -1.03
C ASP A 101 6.37 -13.85 -0.61
N VAL A 102 6.49 -13.18 0.54
CA VAL A 102 5.50 -12.21 1.01
C VAL A 102 5.35 -11.03 0.03
N ASP A 103 6.46 -10.48 -0.46
CA ASP A 103 6.43 -9.38 -1.43
C ASP A 103 5.82 -9.82 -2.77
N TYR A 104 6.09 -11.06 -3.20
CA TYR A 104 5.49 -11.64 -4.40
C TYR A 104 3.97 -11.81 -4.25
N GLN A 105 3.51 -12.37 -3.13
CA GLN A 105 2.09 -12.53 -2.84
C GLN A 105 1.36 -11.18 -2.83
N LYS A 106 1.92 -10.17 -2.15
CA LYS A 106 1.37 -8.80 -2.15
C LYS A 106 1.25 -8.22 -3.56
N LYS A 107 2.30 -8.34 -4.38
CA LYS A 107 2.28 -7.86 -5.77
C LYS A 107 1.22 -8.57 -6.59
N LYS A 108 1.07 -9.89 -6.42
CA LYS A 108 0.06 -10.69 -7.09
C LYS A 108 -1.36 -10.26 -6.69
N GLU A 109 -1.62 -10.10 -5.40
CA GLU A 109 -2.92 -9.66 -4.88
C GLU A 109 -3.31 -8.26 -5.40
N ILE A 110 -2.36 -7.32 -5.41
CA ILE A 110 -2.58 -5.97 -5.94
C ILE A 110 -2.87 -6.01 -7.43
N ALA A 111 -2.11 -6.80 -8.20
CA ALA A 111 -2.34 -6.95 -9.64
C ALA A 111 -3.73 -7.55 -9.92
N GLU A 112 -4.11 -8.61 -9.21
CA GLU A 112 -5.44 -9.22 -9.33
C GLU A 112 -6.56 -8.25 -8.94
N PHE A 113 -6.39 -7.49 -7.86
CA PHE A 113 -7.36 -6.49 -7.43
C PHE A 113 -7.55 -5.39 -8.48
N ASN A 114 -6.46 -4.88 -9.05
CA ASN A 114 -6.50 -3.86 -10.08
C ASN A 114 -7.17 -4.38 -11.35
N MET A 115 -6.83 -5.58 -11.80
CA MET A 115 -7.48 -6.23 -12.94
C MET A 115 -9.00 -6.35 -12.73
N ARG A 116 -9.43 -6.91 -11.59
CA ARG A 116 -10.87 -7.02 -11.25
C ARG A 116 -11.56 -5.66 -11.13
N ARG A 117 -10.86 -4.61 -10.72
CA ARG A 117 -11.40 -3.25 -10.64
C ARG A 117 -11.56 -2.65 -12.04
N GLU A 118 -10.55 -2.78 -12.88
CA GLU A 118 -10.56 -2.29 -14.26
C GLU A 118 -11.63 -3.00 -15.10
N GLU A 119 -11.81 -4.31 -14.95
CA GLU A 119 -12.87 -5.06 -15.62
C GLU A 119 -14.26 -4.55 -15.26
N ARG A 120 -14.53 -4.33 -13.96
CA ARG A 120 -15.81 -3.76 -13.50
C ARG A 120 -16.04 -2.36 -14.04
N LEU A 121 -14.99 -1.54 -14.07
CA LEU A 121 -15.06 -0.17 -14.57
C LEU A 121 -15.30 -0.16 -16.09
N LYS A 122 -14.59 -0.98 -16.87
CA LYS A 122 -14.80 -1.18 -18.31
C LYS A 122 -16.22 -1.66 -18.60
N ALA A 123 -16.74 -2.64 -17.86
CA ALA A 123 -18.11 -3.11 -18.05
C ALA A 123 -19.15 -2.02 -17.77
N ALA A 124 -18.94 -1.18 -16.74
CA ALA A 124 -19.79 -0.04 -16.46
C ALA A 124 -19.72 1.03 -17.56
N GLU A 125 -18.52 1.33 -18.06
CA GLU A 125 -18.27 2.26 -19.17
C GLU A 125 -18.91 1.78 -20.47
N GLU A 126 -18.81 0.49 -20.81
CA GLU A 126 -19.47 -0.09 -21.98
C GLU A 126 -20.99 0.02 -21.89
N ARG A 127 -21.58 -0.28 -20.73
CA ARG A 127 -23.02 -0.12 -20.49
C ARG A 127 -23.44 1.34 -20.64
N THR A 128 -22.68 2.28 -20.08
CA THR A 128 -22.98 3.72 -20.19
C THR A 128 -22.73 4.25 -21.61
N ALA A 129 -21.70 3.80 -22.31
CA ALA A 129 -21.40 4.17 -23.69
C ALA A 129 -22.50 3.70 -24.65
N LYS A 130 -22.97 2.45 -24.52
CA LYS A 130 -24.11 1.92 -25.28
C LYS A 130 -25.37 2.77 -25.06
N LYS A 131 -25.70 3.09 -23.80
CA LYS A 131 -26.85 3.95 -23.47
C LYS A 131 -26.68 5.38 -24.00
N ARG A 132 -25.48 5.96 -23.90
CA ARG A 132 -25.13 7.29 -24.43
C ARG A 132 -25.28 7.34 -25.95
N LEU A 133 -24.79 6.32 -26.67
CA LEU A 133 -24.91 6.19 -28.12
C LEU A 133 -26.38 6.09 -28.56
N LYS A 134 -27.19 5.27 -27.87
CA LYS A 134 -28.66 5.20 -28.12
C LYS A 134 -29.31 6.58 -27.96
N ARG A 135 -29.01 7.32 -26.88
CA ARG A 135 -29.52 8.68 -26.64
C ARG A 135 -29.06 9.68 -27.70
N GLN A 136 -27.80 9.61 -28.13
CA GLN A 136 -27.24 10.48 -29.17
C GLN A 136 -27.92 10.25 -30.52
N LYS A 137 -28.14 8.98 -30.93
CA LYS A 137 -28.90 8.62 -32.13
C LYS A 137 -30.33 9.17 -32.08
N LYS A 138 -31.04 9.00 -30.96
CA LYS A 138 -32.40 9.55 -30.77
C LYS A 138 -32.41 11.08 -30.84
N ARG A 139 -31.41 11.76 -30.26
CA ARG A 139 -31.26 13.22 -30.33
C ARG A 139 -30.99 13.71 -31.76
N ASN A 140 -30.14 13.01 -32.52
CA ASN A 140 -29.84 13.35 -33.90
C ASN A 140 -31.06 13.18 -34.81
N ARG A 141 -31.78 12.04 -34.72
CA ARG A 141 -33.05 11.84 -35.43
C ARG A 141 -34.09 12.92 -35.14
N LYS A 142 -34.23 13.35 -33.88
CA LYS A 142 -35.13 14.46 -33.50
C LYS A 142 -34.70 15.80 -34.11
N LYS A 143 -33.39 16.08 -34.14
CA LYS A 143 -32.86 17.30 -34.78
C LYS A 143 -33.11 17.28 -36.28
N GLU A 144 -32.85 16.16 -36.95
CA GLU A 144 -33.09 15.97 -38.40
C GLU A 144 -34.56 16.18 -38.75
N LYS A 145 -35.50 15.58 -38.00
CA LYS A 145 -36.95 15.81 -38.17
C LYS A 145 -37.30 17.30 -37.99
N LYS A 146 -36.76 17.96 -36.95
CA LYS A 146 -37.02 19.41 -36.74
C LYS A 146 -36.45 20.26 -37.87
N THR A 147 -35.26 19.96 -38.39
CA THR A 147 -34.69 20.71 -39.52
C THR A 147 -35.47 20.48 -40.82
N GLN A 148 -35.98 19.27 -41.07
CA GLN A 148 -36.83 19.01 -42.24
C GLN A 148 -38.16 19.76 -42.17
N LEU A 149 -38.81 19.80 -41.00
CA LEU A 149 -40.04 20.58 -40.78
C LEU A 149 -39.84 22.11 -40.91
N ASN A 150 -38.63 22.62 -40.71
CA ASN A 150 -38.33 24.04 -40.91
C ASN A 150 -37.83 24.35 -42.34
N ALA A 151 -37.51 23.35 -43.15
CA ALA A 151 -36.99 23.52 -44.51
C ALA A 151 -38.02 23.20 -45.62
N GLY A 152 -39.07 22.43 -45.31
CA GLY A 152 -40.21 22.21 -46.20
C GLY A 152 -41.46 22.86 -45.61
N GLY A 153 -41.98 23.89 -46.29
CA GLY A 153 -43.25 24.52 -45.94
C GLY A 153 -44.41 23.52 -45.94
N GLU A 154 -45.31 23.72 -44.97
CA GLU A 154 -46.64 23.12 -44.79
C GLU A 154 -47.12 22.16 -45.89
N GLU A 155 -47.25 20.87 -45.58
CA GLU A 155 -48.47 20.09 -45.88
C GLU A 155 -48.68 19.02 -44.81
N HIS A 156 -49.86 19.04 -44.21
CA HIS A 156 -50.38 18.11 -43.22
C HIS A 156 -50.60 16.72 -43.85
N GLN A 157 -50.11 15.66 -43.21
CA GLN A 157 -50.81 14.36 -43.19
C GLN A 157 -50.33 13.49 -42.01
N ASN A 158 -51.32 12.95 -41.31
CA ASN A 158 -51.23 12.06 -40.14
C ASN A 158 -50.34 10.85 -40.43
N GLU A 159 -49.31 10.64 -39.63
CA GLU A 159 -48.70 9.32 -39.45
C GLU A 159 -48.29 9.18 -37.97
N GLU A 160 -48.97 8.27 -37.29
CA GLU A 160 -48.84 7.86 -35.89
C GLU A 160 -47.37 7.69 -35.46
N PRO A 161 -46.99 8.08 -34.23
CA PRO A 161 -45.67 7.78 -33.71
C PRO A 161 -45.60 6.29 -33.37
N SER A 162 -44.92 5.50 -34.21
CA SER A 162 -44.57 4.11 -33.91
C SER A 162 -43.78 4.05 -32.60
N GLU A 163 -44.48 3.64 -31.54
CA GLU A 163 -43.91 3.26 -30.26
C GLU A 163 -43.06 2.00 -30.48
N ASP A 164 -41.75 2.19 -30.61
CA ASP A 164 -40.76 1.10 -30.51
C ASP A 164 -40.75 0.61 -29.05
N GLU A 165 -41.72 -0.25 -28.73
CA GLU A 165 -41.78 -1.15 -27.58
C GLU A 165 -40.70 -2.24 -27.74
N ASP A 166 -39.45 -1.88 -27.47
CA ASP A 166 -38.36 -2.84 -27.27
C ASP A 166 -37.76 -2.61 -25.87
N ASP A 167 -38.60 -2.75 -24.86
CA ASP A 167 -38.23 -2.88 -23.44
C ASP A 167 -38.43 -4.35 -23.00
N LEU A 168 -37.83 -5.28 -23.74
CA LEU A 168 -37.56 -6.63 -23.20
C LEU A 168 -36.18 -6.62 -22.55
N ASP A 169 -36.21 -6.17 -21.30
CA ASP A 169 -35.17 -6.33 -20.30
C ASP A 169 -34.90 -7.85 -20.16
N ASN A 170 -33.96 -8.36 -20.95
CA ASN A 170 -33.35 -9.67 -20.70
C ASN A 170 -32.52 -9.55 -19.43
N ASN A 171 -33.23 -9.68 -18.30
CA ASN A 171 -32.71 -10.07 -17.01
C ASN A 171 -32.18 -11.50 -17.12
N ALA A 172 -31.01 -11.65 -17.74
CA ALA A 172 -30.24 -12.88 -17.71
C ALA A 172 -29.53 -12.97 -16.36
N GLU A 173 -30.20 -13.68 -15.46
CA GLU A 173 -29.68 -14.68 -14.51
C GLU A 173 -28.21 -14.58 -14.04
N ASN A 174 -28.08 -14.52 -12.71
CA ASN A 174 -26.96 -14.89 -11.82
C ASN A 174 -25.58 -14.23 -12.01
#